data_AF-A0A354XVK5-F1
#
_entry.id   AF-A0A354XVK5-F1
#
_cell.length_a   1.000
_cell.length_b   1.000
_cell.length_c   1.000
_cell.angle_alpha   90.00
_cell.angle_beta   90.00
_cell.angle_gamma   90.00
#
_symmetry.space_group_name_H-M   'P 1'
#
loop_
_entity.id
_entity.type
_entity.pdbx_description
1 polymer ?
#
loop_
_entity_poly.entity_id
_entity_poly.type
_entity_poly.pdbx_seq_one_letter_code
_entity_poly.pdbx_strand_id
1 'polypeptide(L)' 'MRVKKVLFIAALLFFSFNLPAQTVKAGAELTEAYLPLIRGKRVAVMTNQTGRVGDEHLVDLLIRNNVDLVGIFSPEHG' A
#
# COMPACT_ATOMS: atom_id res chain seq x y z
N MET A 1 -37.28 -16.86 -27.56
CA MET A 1 -36.66 -17.23 -26.25
C MET A 1 -35.16 -17.52 -26.35
N ARG A 2 -34.62 -18.11 -27.43
CA ARG A 2 -33.17 -18.40 -27.57
C ARG A 2 -32.27 -17.15 -27.57
N VAL A 3 -32.62 -16.10 -28.33
CA VAL A 3 -31.80 -14.86 -28.44
C VAL A 3 -31.68 -14.12 -27.10
N LYS A 4 -32.78 -14.03 -26.32
CA LYS A 4 -32.76 -13.40 -24.99
C LYS A 4 -31.82 -14.13 -24.01
N LYS A 5 -31.74 -15.47 -24.09
CA LYS A 5 -30.81 -16.28 -23.28
C LYS A 5 -29.35 -16.04 -23.69
N VAL A 6 -29.07 -15.92 -25.00
CA VAL A 6 -27.72 -15.62 -25.50
C VAL A 6 -27.27 -14.22 -25.07
N LEU A 7 -28.14 -13.21 -25.19
CA LEU A 7 -27.86 -11.85 -24.71
C LEU A 7 -27.62 -11.81 -23.20
N PHE A 8 -28.40 -12.57 -22.43
CA PHE A 8 -28.23 -12.66 -20.98
C PHE A 8 -26.89 -13.32 -20.60
N ILE A 9 -26.49 -14.39 -21.29
CA ILE A 9 -25.19 -15.04 -21.08
C ILE A 9 -24.04 -14.12 -21.50
N ALA A 10 -24.17 -13.39 -22.61
CA ALA A 10 -23.17 -12.42 -23.05
C ALA A 10 -22.99 -11.28 -22.05
N ALA A 11 -24.09 -10.78 -21.47
CA ALA A 11 -24.05 -9.75 -20.42
C ALA A 11 -23.39 -10.27 -19.13
N LEU A 12 -23.66 -11.51 -18.73
CA LEU A 12 -23.00 -12.15 -17.58
C LEU A 12 -21.50 -12.31 -17.81
N LEU A 13 -21.09 -12.80 -18.98
CA LEU A 13 -19.67 -12.94 -19.33
C LEU A 13 -18.98 -11.58 -19.33
N PHE A 14 -19.59 -10.55 -19.94
CA PHE A 14 -19.04 -9.20 -19.95
C PHE A 14 -18.84 -8.64 -18.54
N PHE A 15 -19.78 -8.91 -17.62
CA PHE A 15 -19.66 -8.47 -16.24
C PHE A 15 -18.51 -9.17 -15.49
N SER A 16 -18.31 -10.47 -15.72
CA SER A 16 -17.21 -11.24 -15.10
C SER A 16 -15.81 -10.80 -15.56
N PHE A 17 -15.67 -10.27 -16.78
CA PHE A 17 -14.38 -9.76 -17.28
C PHE A 17 -14.00 -8.38 -16.73
N ASN A 18 -14.93 -7.63 -16.14
CA ASN A 18 -14.71 -6.26 -15.66
C ASN A 18 -14.39 -6.16 -14.16
N LEU A 19 -14.10 -7.28 -13.49
CA LEU A 19 -13.67 -7.24 -12.09
C LEU A 19 -12.27 -6.59 -11.99
N PRO A 20 -12.12 -5.43 -11.34
CA PRO A 20 -10.80 -4.84 -11.12
C PRO A 20 -9.96 -5.79 -10.27
N ALA A 21 -8.68 -5.92 -10.61
CA ALA A 21 -7.73 -6.64 -9.79
C ALA A 21 -7.62 -5.98 -8.40
N GLN A 22 -7.44 -6.79 -7.37
CA GLN A 22 -7.23 -6.28 -6.02
C GLN A 22 -5.89 -5.54 -5.96
N THR A 23 -5.92 -4.29 -5.49
CA THR A 23 -4.70 -3.53 -5.23
C THR A 23 -3.92 -4.18 -4.09
N VAL A 24 -2.65 -4.48 -4.32
CA VAL A 24 -1.74 -4.97 -3.28
C VAL A 24 -1.35 -3.79 -2.40
N LYS A 25 -1.44 -3.99 -1.07
CA LYS A 25 -0.90 -3.04 -0.10
C LYS A 25 0.52 -3.42 0.29
N ALA A 26 1.44 -2.49 0.17
CA ALA A 26 2.80 -2.63 0.68
C ALA A 26 2.82 -2.65 2.21
N GLY A 27 3.87 -3.22 2.81
CA GLY A 27 4.02 -3.26 4.27
C GLY A 27 4.03 -1.86 4.91
N ALA A 28 4.58 -0.87 4.21
CA ALA A 28 4.57 0.53 4.65
C ALA A 28 3.15 1.12 4.78
N GLU A 29 2.17 0.60 4.03
CA GLU A 29 0.77 1.06 4.11
C GLU A 29 0.01 0.43 5.29
N LEU A 30 0.59 -0.56 5.98
CA LEU A 30 -0.05 -1.28 7.08
C LEU A 30 0.28 -0.64 8.44
N THR A 31 0.05 0.66 8.58
CA THR A 31 0.41 1.46 9.78
C THR A 31 -0.14 0.87 11.08
N GLU A 32 -1.37 0.36 11.07
CA GLU A 32 -2.00 -0.26 12.23
C GLU A 32 -1.27 -1.51 12.73
N ALA A 33 -0.55 -2.21 11.84
CA ALA A 33 0.21 -3.39 12.19
C ALA A 33 1.54 -3.07 12.88
N TYR A 34 2.20 -1.95 12.50
CA TYR A 34 3.56 -1.69 12.96
C TYR A 34 3.73 -0.46 13.84
N LEU A 35 2.91 0.60 13.72
CA LEU A 35 3.03 1.79 14.57
C LEU A 35 2.92 1.47 16.07
N PRO A 36 2.02 0.57 16.53
CA PRO A 36 1.99 0.17 17.94
C PRO A 36 3.28 -0.53 18.38
N LEU A 37 3.93 -1.28 17.49
CA LEU A 37 5.13 -2.06 17.80
C LEU A 37 6.36 -1.16 17.99
N ILE A 38 6.40 -0.01 17.32
CA ILE A 38 7.53 0.93 17.37
C ILE A 38 7.30 2.16 18.25
N ARG A 39 6.11 2.28 18.86
CA ARG A 39 5.78 3.41 19.75
C ARG A 39 6.73 3.49 20.94
N GLY A 40 7.28 4.68 21.18
CA GLY A 40 8.21 4.95 22.27
C GLY A 40 9.58 4.28 22.12
N LYS A 41 9.88 3.71 20.94
CA LYS A 41 11.20 3.18 20.62
C LYS A 41 11.97 4.19 19.78
N ARG A 42 13.30 4.20 19.96
CA ARG A 42 14.23 4.81 19.01
C ARG A 42 14.27 3.96 17.74
N VAL A 43 13.86 4.52 16.61
CA VAL A 43 13.74 3.82 15.34
C VAL A 43 14.74 4.40 14.35
N ALA A 44 15.49 3.52 13.67
CA ALA A 44 16.18 3.90 12.44
C ALA A 44 15.51 3.21 11.26
N VAL A 45 15.43 3.89 10.12
CA VAL A 45 14.79 3.37 8.90
C VAL A 45 15.81 3.22 7.79
N MET A 46 15.83 2.06 7.13
CA MET A 46 16.58 1.84 5.89
C MET A 46 15.63 2.06 4.72
N THR A 47 15.87 3.09 3.92
CA THR A 47 14.95 3.48 2.83
C THR A 47 15.67 4.22 1.71
N ASN A 48 14.96 4.50 0.62
CA ASN A 48 15.40 5.30 -0.51
C ASN A 48 14.18 6.02 -1.12
N GLN A 49 14.34 6.69 -2.26
CA GLN A 49 13.26 7.45 -2.92
C GLN A 49 11.99 6.64 -3.23
N THR A 50 12.07 5.31 -3.29
CA THR A 50 10.93 4.41 -3.56
C THR A 50 10.15 4.03 -2.31
N GLY A 51 10.67 4.30 -1.10
CA GLY A 51 10.03 4.01 0.17
C GLY A 51 8.88 4.96 0.49
N ARG A 52 7.76 4.81 -0.22
CA ARG A 52 6.60 5.70 -0.14
C ARG A 52 5.34 4.98 0.33
N VAL A 53 4.42 5.74 0.90
CA VAL A 53 3.05 5.35 1.27
C VAL A 53 2.11 6.27 0.51
N GLY A 54 1.54 5.77 -0.59
CA GLY A 54 0.89 6.64 -1.58
C GLY A 54 1.88 7.71 -2.08
N ASP A 55 1.49 8.97 -1.94
CA ASP A 55 2.30 10.12 -2.36
C ASP A 55 3.23 10.68 -1.27
N GLU A 56 3.28 10.07 -0.08
CA GLU A 56 4.12 10.50 1.05
C GLU A 56 5.36 9.61 1.18
N HIS A 57 6.53 10.17 1.51
CA HIS A 57 7.71 9.36 1.81
C HIS A 57 7.58 8.72 3.21
N LEU A 58 8.06 7.49 3.40
CA LEU A 58 7.91 6.75 4.67
C LEU A 58 8.48 7.53 5.86
N VAL A 59 9.60 8.24 5.67
CA VAL A 59 10.21 9.07 6.72
C VAL A 59 9.23 10.13 7.22
N ASP A 60 8.55 10.85 6.32
CA ASP A 60 7.60 11.90 6.67
C ASP A 60 6.40 11.31 7.41
N LEU A 61 5.91 10.15 6.94
CA LEU A 61 4.85 9.42 7.61
C LEU A 61 5.24 9.01 9.04
N LEU A 62 6.46 8.54 9.27
CA LEU A 62 6.93 8.15 10.60
C LEU A 62 7.04 9.38 11.52
N ILE A 63 7.57 10.50 11.00
CA ILE A 63 7.67 11.76 11.75
C ILE A 63 6.28 12.29 12.13
N ARG A 64 5.31 12.34 11.19
CA ARG A 64 3.95 12.83 11.51
C ARG A 64 3.22 11.97 12.54
N ASN A 65 3.61 10.70 12.66
CA ASN A 65 3.07 9.77 13.64
C ASN A 65 3.86 9.77 14.98
N ASN A 66 4.71 10.78 15.21
CA ASN A 66 5.51 10.96 16.42
C ASN A 66 6.41 9.75 16.74
N VAL A 67 6.95 9.11 15.71
CA VAL A 67 7.99 8.08 15.87
C VAL A 67 9.31 8.79 16.18
N ASP A 68 10.01 8.33 17.22
CA ASP A 68 11.36 8.82 17.57
C ASP A 68 12.39 8.28 16.58
N LEU A 69 12.49 8.96 15.43
CA LEU A 69 13.32 8.56 14.31
C LEU A 69 14.75 9.09 14.49
N VAL A 70 15.67 8.19 14.83
CA VAL A 70 17.05 8.54 15.24
C VAL A 70 18.08 8.38 14.13
N GLY A 71 17.68 7.88 12.98
CA GLY A 71 18.57 7.70 11.84
C GLY A 71 17.85 7.24 10.58
N ILE A 72 18.39 7.67 9.44
CA ILE A 72 17.97 7.23 8.12
C ILE A 72 19.21 6.64 7.45
N PHE A 73 19.07 5.42 6.96
CA PHE A 73 20.10 4.74 6.17
C PHE A 73 19.60 4.58 4.75
N SER A 74 20.46 4.82 3.77
CA SER A 74 20.15 4.59 2.36
C SER A 74 21.22 3.70 1.72
N PRO A 75 20.82 2.72 0.90
CA PRO A 75 21.74 1.72 0.35
C PRO A 75 22.77 2.30 -0.64
N GLU A 76 22.46 3.38 -1.35
CA GLU A 76 23.36 3.93 -2.40
C GLU A 76 23.57 5.44 -2.28
N HIS A 77 22.54 6.18 -1.89
CA HIS A 77 22.61 7.64 -1.72
C HIS A 77 21.81 8.06 -0.49
N GLY A 78 22.52 8.51 0.55
CA GLY A 78 22.01 8.96 1.86
C GLY A 78 20.69 9.72 1.79
#